data_AF-T1CTG8-F1
#
_entry.id   AF-T1CTG8-F1
#
_cell.length_a   1.000
_cell.length_b   1.000
_cell.length_c   1.000
_cell.angle_alpha   90.00
_cell.angle_beta   90.00
_cell.angle_gamma   90.00
#
_symmetry.space_group_name_H-M   'P 1'
#
loop_
_entity.id
_entity.type
_entity.pdbx_description
1 polymer ?
#
loop_
_entity_poly.entity_id
_entity_poly.type
_entity_poly.pdbx_seq_one_letter_code
_entity_poly.pdbx_strand_id
1 'polypeptide(L)'
;MRTYAEKRSMPHLLFAGPPGTGKTTAALALARDLYGENWRDSFLELNASDERGIDTVRTKIKEYARTAPIGGVGFKLLFLDEADNLTAEAQASLRRLMERYSLS
;
A
#
# COMPACT_ATOMS: atom_id res chain seq x y z
N MET A 1 15.33 -2.57 -6.48
CA MET A 1 14.54 -1.88 -5.43
C MET A 1 15.27 -0.70 -4.79
N ARG A 2 16.56 -0.80 -4.45
CA ARG A 2 17.36 0.31 -3.85
C ARG A 2 17.23 1.67 -4.57
N THR A 3 17.23 1.68 -5.91
CA THR A 3 17.18 2.93 -6.70
C THR A 3 15.88 3.74 -6.55
N TYR A 4 14.76 3.12 -6.12
CA TYR A 4 13.49 3.84 -5.89
C TYR A 4 13.42 4.45 -4.49
N ALA A 5 14.04 3.80 -3.50
CA ALA A 5 14.20 4.34 -2.16
C ALA A 5 15.04 5.64 -2.18
N GLU A 6 16.09 5.65 -3.00
CA GLU A 6 16.98 6.81 -3.17
C GLU A 6 16.30 8.00 -3.85
N LYS A 7 15.35 7.76 -4.76
CA LYS A 7 14.65 8.82 -5.49
C LYS A 7 13.45 9.42 -4.74
N ARG A 8 13.09 8.88 -3.56
CA ARG A 8 11.89 9.27 -2.78
C ARG A 8 10.58 9.31 -3.60
N SER A 9 10.55 8.61 -4.72
CA SER A 9 9.42 8.51 -5.63
C SER A 9 9.29 7.05 -6.02
N MET A 10 8.35 6.37 -5.36
CA MET A 10 8.04 4.99 -5.62
C MET A 10 6.73 4.93 -6.40
N PRO A 11 6.71 4.35 -7.62
CA PRO A 11 5.46 4.12 -8.32
C PRO A 11 4.61 3.10 -7.56
N HIS A 12 3.30 3.13 -7.78
CA HIS A 12 2.43 2.04 -7.33
C HIS A 12 2.87 0.71 -7.98
N LEU A 13 2.91 -0.35 -7.17
CA LEU A 13 3.39 -1.67 -7.58
C LEU A 13 2.23 -2.65 -7.70
N LEU A 14 2.27 -3.51 -8.72
CA LEU A 14 1.36 -4.64 -8.86
C LEU A 14 2.17 -5.93 -8.75
N PHE A 15 1.93 -6.71 -7.70
CA PHE A 15 2.54 -8.03 -7.53
C PHE A 15 1.58 -9.09 -8.08
N ALA A 16 1.97 -9.76 -9.16
CA ALA A 16 1.17 -10.81 -9.79
C ALA A 16 1.94 -12.14 -9.82
N GLY A 17 1.23 -13.24 -9.57
CA GLY A 17 1.78 -14.59 -9.62
C GLY A 17 1.01 -15.57 -8.72
N PRO A 18 1.25 -16.88 -8.85
CA PRO A 18 0.59 -17.91 -8.05
C PRO A 18 0.71 -17.70 -6.52
N PRO A 19 -0.16 -18.32 -5.71
CA PRO A 19 0.03 -18.39 -4.25
C PRO A 19 1.41 -18.97 -3.89
N GLY A 20 2.02 -18.47 -2.81
CA GLY A 20 3.31 -18.98 -2.32
C GLY A 20 4.56 -18.50 -3.06
N THR A 21 4.46 -17.59 -4.04
CA THR A 21 5.63 -17.05 -4.77
C THR A 21 6.35 -15.89 -4.07
N GLY A 22 5.98 -15.58 -2.82
CA GLY A 22 6.65 -14.55 -2.01
C GLY A 22 6.21 -13.11 -2.27
N LYS A 23 5.02 -12.87 -2.84
CA LYS A 23 4.48 -11.51 -3.08
C LYS A 23 4.40 -10.68 -1.79
N THR A 24 3.70 -11.20 -0.78
CA THR A 24 3.57 -10.58 0.54
C THR A 24 4.94 -10.45 1.22
N THR A 25 5.78 -11.47 1.11
CA THR A 25 7.15 -11.44 1.62
C THR A 25 8.00 -10.33 0.97
N ALA A 26 7.86 -10.11 -0.33
CA ALA A 26 8.56 -9.05 -1.06
C ALA A 26 8.08 -7.66 -0.63
N ALA A 27 6.77 -7.47 -0.42
CA ALA A 27 6.22 -6.23 0.09
C ALA A 27 6.74 -5.91 1.52
N LEU A 28 6.77 -6.91 2.39
CA LEU A 28 7.30 -6.78 3.76
C LEU A 28 8.82 -6.51 3.76
N ALA A 29 9.58 -7.18 2.89
CA ALA A 29 11.00 -6.92 2.73
C ALA A 29 11.24 -5.47 2.28
N LEU A 30 10.46 -4.99 1.32
CA LEU A 30 10.54 -3.60 0.87
C LEU A 30 10.23 -2.61 1.98
N ALA A 31 9.20 -2.86 2.79
CA ALA A 31 8.86 -1.99 3.92
C ALA A 31 10.00 -1.91 4.94
N ARG A 32 10.62 -3.06 5.27
CA ARG A 32 11.78 -3.11 6.17
C ARG A 32 13.00 -2.39 5.61
N ASP A 33 13.26 -2.54 4.31
CA ASP A 33 14.36 -1.85 3.63
C ASP A 33 14.19 -0.33 3.62
N LEU A 34 12.94 0.16 3.50
CA LEU A 34 12.64 1.59 3.49
C LEU A 34 12.66 2.21 4.89
N TYR A 35 11.99 1.56 5.84
CA TYR A 35 11.62 2.18 7.11
C TYR A 35 12.39 1.62 8.33
N GLY A 36 13.20 0.58 8.14
CA GLY A 36 13.96 -0.05 9.21
C GLY A 36 13.09 -0.73 10.27
N GLU A 37 13.48 -0.62 11.53
CA GLU A 37 12.81 -1.30 12.66
C GLU A 37 11.37 -0.82 12.87
N ASN A 38 11.08 0.45 12.53
CA ASN A 38 9.78 1.10 12.70
C ASN A 38 8.88 0.99 11.46
N TRP A 39 9.12 0.00 10.58
CA TRP A 39 8.36 -0.16 9.34
C TRP A 39 6.85 -0.28 9.52
N ARG A 40 6.40 -0.81 10.67
CA ARG A 40 4.98 -0.96 11.00
C ARG A 40 4.24 0.38 11.10
N ASP A 41 4.95 1.47 11.42
CA ASP A 41 4.34 2.80 11.55
C ASP A 41 3.97 3.42 10.20
N SER A 42 4.63 2.94 9.13
CA SER A 42 4.46 3.44 7.75
C SER A 42 4.13 2.32 6.76
N PHE A 43 3.60 1.19 7.24
CA PHE A 43 3.06 0.11 6.42
C PHE A 43 1.67 -0.33 6.91
N LEU A 44 0.67 -0.26 6.04
CA LEU A 44 -0.68 -0.78 6.27
C LEU A 44 -0.94 -1.94 5.30
N GLU A 45 -1.25 -3.10 5.84
CA GLU A 45 -1.73 -4.27 5.08
C GLU A 45 -3.25 -4.40 5.23
N LEU A 46 -3.94 -4.58 4.12
CA LEU A 46 -5.36 -4.88 4.06
C LEU A 46 -5.55 -6.11 3.18
N ASN A 47 -6.26 -7.12 3.68
CA ASN A 47 -6.67 -8.27 2.86
C ASN A 47 -8.05 -7.97 2.24
N ALA A 48 -8.10 -7.90 0.91
CA ALA A 48 -9.32 -7.60 0.19
C ALA A 48 -10.31 -8.77 0.15
N SER A 49 -9.96 -10.00 0.54
CA SER A 49 -10.94 -11.09 0.73
C SER A 49 -11.89 -10.81 1.89
N ASP A 50 -11.34 -10.23 2.96
CA ASP A 50 -12.04 -9.94 4.21
C ASP A 50 -12.74 -8.57 4.12
N GLU A 51 -12.08 -7.60 3.47
CA GLU A 51 -12.49 -6.20 3.41
C GLU A 51 -12.88 -5.77 1.99
N ARG A 52 -13.94 -6.38 1.46
CA ARG A 52 -14.42 -6.18 0.08
C ARG A 52 -15.23 -4.90 -0.13
N GLY A 53 -15.82 -4.36 0.93
CA GLY A 53 -16.77 -3.24 0.88
C GLY A 53 -16.09 -1.90 0.61
N ILE A 54 -16.67 -1.11 -0.31
CA ILE A 54 -16.17 0.24 -0.66
C ILE A 54 -15.98 1.13 0.57
N ASP A 55 -16.91 1.08 1.53
CA ASP A 55 -16.85 1.94 2.71
C ASP A 55 -15.71 1.56 3.65
N THR A 56 -15.46 0.27 3.86
CA THR A 56 -14.34 -0.23 4.68
C THR A 56 -13.01 0.20 4.07
N VAL A 57 -12.80 -0.10 2.78
CA VAL A 57 -11.58 0.23 2.04
C VAL A 57 -11.35 1.74 2.04
N ARG A 58 -12.38 2.52 1.70
CA ARG A 58 -12.28 3.98 1.61
C ARG A 58 -11.97 4.63 2.95
N THR A 59 -12.60 4.16 4.03
CA THR A 59 -12.44 4.76 5.36
C THR A 59 -11.05 4.49 5.90
N LYS A 60 -10.60 3.23 5.90
CA LYS A 60 -9.26 2.86 6.38
C LYS A 60 -8.15 3.53 5.60
N ILE A 61 -8.24 3.53 4.26
CA ILE A 61 -7.21 4.16 3.42
C ILE A 61 -7.18 5.68 3.66
N LYS A 62 -8.34 6.34 3.81
CA LYS A 62 -8.38 7.79 4.11
C LYS A 62 -7.78 8.10 5.47
N GLU A 63 -8.10 7.34 6.50
CA GLU A 63 -7.55 7.52 7.85
C GLU A 63 -6.03 7.33 7.84
N TYR A 64 -5.57 6.29 7.16
CA TYR A 64 -4.15 6.02 7.01
C TYR A 64 -3.42 7.13 6.24
N ALA A 65 -3.98 7.58 5.12
CA ALA A 65 -3.41 8.64 4.28
C ALA A 65 -3.40 10.03 4.95
N ARG A 66 -4.21 10.26 5.98
CA ARG A 66 -4.26 11.52 6.74
C ARG A 66 -3.13 11.70 7.73
N THR A 67 -2.47 10.61 8.13
CA THR A 67 -1.41 10.65 9.13
C THR A 67 -0.05 10.84 8.45
N ALA A 68 0.84 11.63 9.06
CA ALA A 68 2.15 11.89 8.48
C ALA A 68 3.03 10.61 8.44
N PRO A 69 3.87 10.43 7.40
CA PRO A 69 4.86 9.35 7.35
C PRO A 69 5.89 9.49 8.47
N ILE A 70 6.24 8.35 9.09
CA ILE A 70 7.23 8.26 10.16
C ILE A 70 8.49 7.62 9.56
N GLY A 71 9.68 8.11 9.93
CA GLY A 71 10.95 7.48 9.52
C GLY A 71 11.66 8.09 8.30
N GLY A 72 11.40 9.35 7.94
CA GLY A 72 12.26 10.13 7.03
C GLY A 72 12.23 9.77 5.53
N VAL A 73 11.46 8.75 5.15
CA VAL A 73 11.28 8.28 3.77
C VAL A 73 10.35 9.21 2.97
N GLY A 74 9.42 9.89 3.64
CA GLY A 74 8.53 10.90 3.05
C GLY A 74 7.22 10.36 2.46
N PHE A 75 6.98 9.06 2.49
CA PHE A 75 5.72 8.44 2.07
C PHE A 75 5.39 7.20 2.90
N LYS A 76 4.16 6.70 2.79
CA LYS A 76 3.67 5.47 3.44
C LYS A 76 3.40 4.38 2.42
N LEU A 77 3.43 3.12 2.85
CA LEU A 77 3.05 1.97 2.04
C LEU A 77 1.68 1.42 2.46
N LEU A 78 0.78 1.30 1.49
CA LEU A 78 -0.45 0.52 1.60
C LEU A 78 -0.28 -0.74 0.74
N PHE A 79 -0.37 -1.91 1.36
CA PHE A 79 -0.38 -3.21 0.69
C PHE A 79 -1.80 -3.78 0.72
N LEU A 80 -2.33 -4.08 -0.47
CA LEU A 80 -3.63 -4.70 -0.66
C LEU A 80 -3.39 -6.14 -1.12
N ASP A 81 -3.59 -7.12 -0.23
CA ASP A 81 -3.53 -8.53 -0.60
C ASP A 81 -4.85 -8.98 -1.23
N GLU A 82 -4.77 -9.96 -2.13
CA GLU A 82 -5.91 -10.48 -2.89
C GLU A 82 -6.79 -9.39 -3.54
N ALA A 83 -6.17 -8.33 -4.07
CA ALA A 83 -6.85 -7.16 -4.62
C ALA A 83 -7.82 -7.48 -5.78
N ASP A 84 -7.71 -8.65 -6.38
CA ASP A 84 -8.65 -9.22 -7.34
C ASP A 84 -10.05 -9.52 -6.74
N ASN A 85 -10.16 -9.65 -5.42
CA ASN A 85 -11.43 -9.78 -4.70
C ASN A 85 -12.19 -8.45 -4.51
N LEU A 86 -11.60 -7.31 -4.86
CA LEU A 86 -12.26 -6.00 -4.72
C LEU A 86 -13.45 -5.85 -5.68
N THR A 87 -14.53 -5.24 -5.20
CA THR A 87 -15.65 -4.84 -6.06
C THR A 87 -15.22 -3.74 -7.05
N ALA A 88 -15.89 -3.64 -8.20
CA ALA A 88 -15.63 -2.59 -9.18
C ALA A 88 -15.74 -1.17 -8.58
N GLU A 89 -16.68 -0.97 -7.65
CA GLU A 89 -16.85 0.29 -6.93
C GLU A 89 -15.66 0.59 -6.01
N ALA A 90 -15.17 -0.42 -5.28
CA ALA A 90 -13.99 -0.29 -4.43
C ALA A 90 -12.74 0.04 -5.26
N GLN A 91 -12.54 -0.62 -6.41
CA GLN A 91 -11.45 -0.32 -7.35
C GLN A 91 -11.53 1.12 -7.89
N ALA A 92 -12.73 1.57 -8.31
CA ALA A 92 -12.94 2.94 -8.78
C ALA A 92 -12.68 3.98 -7.67
N SER A 93 -13.05 3.67 -6.43
CA SER A 93 -12.75 4.51 -5.26
C SER A 93 -11.26 4.57 -4.97
N LEU A 94 -10.58 3.42 -5.01
CA LEU A 94 -9.14 3.32 -4.80
C LEU A 94 -8.36 4.15 -5.84
N ARG A 95 -8.74 4.04 -7.12
CA ARG A 95 -8.14 4.83 -8.19
C ARG A 95 -8.18 6.34 -7.90
N ARG A 96 -9.33 6.85 -7.46
CA ARG A 96 -9.48 8.28 -7.09
C ARG A 96 -8.60 8.67 -5.90
N LEU A 97 -8.41 7.78 -4.94
CA LEU A 97 -7.52 8.01 -3.80
C LEU A 97 -6.06 8.04 -4.26
N MET A 98 -5.65 7.10 -5.12
CA MET A 98 -4.30 7.07 -5.69
C MET A 98 -3.98 8.36 -6.46
N GLU A 99 -4.88 8.79 -7.35
CA GLU A 99 -4.72 10.05 -8.10
C GLU A 99 -4.61 11.28 -7.18
N ARG A 100 -5.35 11.31 -6.07
CA ARG A 100 -5.33 12.42 -5.10
C ARG A 100 -4.03 12.49 -4.29
N TYR A 101 -3.53 11.35 -3.83
CA TYR A 101 -2.39 11.29 -2.89
C TYR A 101 -1.04 11.04 -3.58
N SER A 102 -1.02 10.73 -4.87
CA SER A 102 0.22 10.57 -5.64
C SER A 102 0.73 11.89 -6.25
N LEU A 103 -0.08 12.96 -6.23
CA LEU A 103 0.26 14.29 -6.77
C LEU A 103 0.67 15.31 -5.69
N SER A 104 0.68 14.91 -4.42
CA SER A 104 0.96 15.75 -3.25
C SER A 104 2.33 15.51 -2.67
#